data_AF-A0A7J8ZDP6-F1
#
_entry.id   AF-A0A7J8ZDP6-F1
#
_cell.length_a   1.000
_cell.length_b   1.000
_cell.length_c   1.000
_cell.angle_alpha   90.00
_cell.angle_beta   90.00
_cell.angle_gamma   90.00
#
_symmetry.space_group_name_H-M   'P 1'
#
loop_
_entity.id
_entity.type
_entity.pdbx_description
1 polymer ?
#
loop_
_entity_poly.entity_id
_entity_poly.type
_entity_poly.pdbx_seq_one_letter_code
_entity_poly.pdbx_strand_id
1 'polypeptide(L)' 'MSPESIVEKVDGALNKWSLGCIVVEMITGILPWDTHDRDDLTDKLLRGESPNIPKDMSKLEKSFLRECFTIDPNKRW' A
#
# COMPACT_ATOMS: atom_id res chain seq x y z
N MET A 1 2.01 6.70 0.60
CA MET A 1 3.34 6.70 1.25
C MET A 1 3.72 5.26 1.48
N SER A 2 4.94 4.85 1.15
CA SER A 2 5.41 3.49 1.44
C SER A 2 6.13 3.43 2.79
N PRO A 3 6.23 2.26 3.42
CA PRO A 3 6.88 2.11 4.73
C PRO A 3 8.34 2.60 4.73
N GLU A 4 9.09 2.38 3.65
CA GLU A 4 10.48 2.82 3.56
C GLU A 4 10.65 4.35 3.57
N SER A 5 9.68 5.11 3.04
CA SER A 5 9.71 6.59 3.09
C SER A 5 9.50 7.15 4.50
N ILE A 6 9.03 6.33 5.44
CA ILE A 6 8.86 6.69 6.85
C ILE A 6 10.18 6.49 7.59
N VAL A 7 10.86 5.38 7.31
CA VAL A 7 12.11 5.01 7.98
C VAL A 7 13.29 5.82 7.45
N GLU A 8 13.35 6.03 6.13
CA GLU A 8 14.38 6.81 5.46
C GLU A 8 13.73 7.87 4.57
N LYS A 9 14.34 9.06 4.48
CA LYS A 9 13.87 10.12 3.59
C LYS A 9 14.25 9.80 2.14
N VAL A 10 13.58 8.79 1.58
CA VAL A 10 13.67 8.42 0.16
C VAL A 10 12.73 9.35 -0.60
N ASP A 11 13.27 10.47 -1.09
CA ASP A 11 12.54 11.41 -1.94
C ASP A 11 12.43 10.84 -3.37
N GLY A 12 11.21 10.41 -3.72
CA GLY A 12 10.71 10.36 -5.09
C GLY A 12 11.48 9.46 -6.08
N ALA A 13 11.15 8.17 -6.10
CA ALA A 13 11.27 7.39 -7.34
C ALA A 13 10.21 6.28 -7.37
N LEU A 14 9.21 6.42 -8.26
CA LEU A 14 8.35 5.32 -8.72
C LEU A 14 7.69 4.48 -7.61
N ASN A 15 6.89 5.11 -6.76
CA ASN A 15 6.29 4.38 -5.65
C ASN A 15 5.06 3.57 -6.07
N LYS A 16 5.29 2.35 -6.57
CA LYS A 16 4.26 1.33 -6.89
C LYS A 16 3.28 1.12 -5.73
N TRP A 17 3.74 1.36 -4.49
CA TRP A 17 2.90 1.36 -3.29
C TRP A 17 1.83 2.44 -3.36
N SER A 18 2.21 3.69 -3.66
CA SER A 18 1.27 4.80 -3.79
C SER A 18 0.30 4.58 -4.96
N LEU A 19 0.76 3.96 -6.06
CA LEU A 19 -0.14 3.55 -7.14
C LEU A 19 -1.12 2.48 -6.67
N GLY A 20 -0.67 1.48 -5.91
CA GLY A 20 -1.53 0.49 -5.29
C GLY A 20 -2.59 1.12 -4.39
N CYS A 21 -2.23 2.13 -3.59
CA CYS A 21 -3.19 2.88 -2.78
C CYS A 21 -4.28 3.53 -3.64
N ILE A 22 -3.89 4.20 -4.72
CA ILE A 22 -4.83 4.86 -5.64
C ILE A 22 -5.76 3.83 -6.29
N VAL A 23 -5.23 2.69 -6.74
CA VAL A 23 -6.04 1.65 -7.38
C VAL A 23 -7.04 1.03 -6.41
N VAL A 24 -6.63 0.76 -5.16
CA VAL A 24 -7.57 0.29 -4.11
C VAL A 24 -8.67 1.34 -3.88
N GLU A 25 -8.31 2.61 -3.76
CA GLU A 25 -9.27 3.69 -3.56
C GLU A 25 -10.24 3.83 -4.74
N MET A 26 -9.76 3.69 -5.98
CA MET A 26 -10.61 3.72 -7.18
C MET A 26 -11.59 2.54 -7.25
N ILE A 27 -11.15 1.33 -6.87
CA ILE A 27 -11.99 0.13 -6.91
C ILE A 27 -13.05 0.17 -5.81
N THR A 28 -12.69 0.69 -4.63
CA THR A 28 -13.50 0.55 -3.42
C THR A 28 -14.24 1.81 -3.01
N GLY A 29 -13.79 2.98 -3.47
CA GLY A 29 -14.25 4.28 -2.99
C GLY A 29 -13.88 4.59 -1.54
N ILE A 30 -13.05 3.76 -0.90
CA ILE A 30 -12.63 3.90 0.49
C ILE A 30 -11.11 3.92 0.59
N LEU A 31 -10.60 4.45 1.71
CA LEU A 31 -9.17 4.46 1.99
C LEU A 31 -8.63 3.02 2.13
N PRO A 32 -7.37 2.77 1.71
CA PRO A 32 -6.83 1.42 1.74
C PRO A 32 -6.56 0.90 3.16
N TRP A 33 -6.36 1.78 4.15
CA TRP A 33 -6.30 1.43 5.56
C TRP A 33 -7.38 2.18 6.32
N ASP A 34 -8.01 1.51 7.28
CA ASP A 34 -8.87 2.16 8.26
C ASP A 34 -7.97 2.76 9.34
N THR A 35 -7.87 4.09 9.41
CA THR A 35 -6.93 4.78 10.29
C THR A 35 -7.55 5.97 10.97
N HIS A 36 -7.25 6.16 12.26
CA HIS A 36 -7.75 7.30 13.03
C HIS A 36 -6.97 8.58 12.77
N ASP A 37 -5.65 8.48 12.67
CA ASP A 37 -4.75 9.60 12.40
C ASP A 37 -3.50 9.14 11.63
N ARG A 38 -2.55 10.06 11.45
CA ARG A 38 -1.30 9.82 10.71
C ARG A 38 -0.34 8.90 11.45
N ASP A 39 -0.35 8.92 12.78
CA ASP A 39 0.55 8.10 13.60
C ASP A 39 0.08 6.64 13.62
N ASP A 40 -1.25 6.41 13.67
CA ASP A 40 -1.86 5.10 13.51
C ASP A 40 -1.58 4.49 12.12
N LEU A 41 -1.72 5.29 11.05
CA LEU A 41 -1.32 4.85 9.71
C LEU A 41 0.17 4.47 9.66
N THR A 42 1.01 5.24 10.33
CA THR A 42 2.45 5.02 10.36
C THR A 42 2.80 3.72 11.09
N ASP A 43 2.20 3.46 12.25
CA ASP A 43 2.40 2.22 13.01
C ASP A 43 1.95 0.99 12.19
N LYS A 44 0.80 1.05 11.53
CA LYS A 44 0.30 -0.03 10.64
C LYS A 44 1.25 -0.32 9.49
N LEU A 45 1.76 0.73 8.83
CA LEU A 45 2.72 0.57 7.74
C LEU A 45 4.05 -0.02 8.22
N LEU A 46 4.53 0.38 9.39
CA LEU A 46 5.77 -0.15 9.99
C LEU A 46 5.62 -1.61 10.47
N ARG A 47 4.42 -2.02 10.89
CA ARG A 47 4.08 -3.43 11.19
C ARG A 47 3.94 -4.29 9.93
N GLY A 48 3.90 -3.67 8.76
CA GLY A 48 3.69 -4.34 7.48
C GLY A 48 2.26 -4.82 7.27
N GLU A 49 1.28 -4.14 7.89
CA GLU A 49 -0.13 -4.45 7.69
C GLU A 49 -0.56 -4.19 6.24
N SER A 50 -1.23 -5.17 5.66
CA SER A 50 -1.75 -5.08 4.30
C SER A 50 -3.03 -4.23 4.26
N PRO A 51 -3.29 -3.50 3.17
CA PRO A 51 -4.50 -2.73 3.03
C PRO A 51 -5.74 -3.63 2.88
N ASN A 52 -6.91 -3.03 3.08
CA ASN A 52 -8.22 -3.63 2.89
C ASN A 52 -8.49 -3.86 1.40
N ILE A 53 -8.04 -5.02 0.91
CA ILE A 53 -8.24 -5.44 -0.47
C ILE A 53 -9.57 -6.22 -0.59
N PRO A 54 -10.49 -5.84 -1.49
CA PRO A 54 -11.76 -6.56 -1.67
C PRO A 54 -11.58 -8.01 -2.09
N LYS A 55 -12.46 -8.88 -1.59
CA LYS A 55 -12.48 -10.30 -1.98
C LYS A 55 -13.06 -10.48 -3.38
N ASP A 56 -13.94 -9.60 -3.82
CA ASP A 56 -14.63 -9.66 -5.11
C ASP A 56 -13.85 -8.95 -6.23
N MET A 57 -12.60 -9.35 -6.40
CA MET A 57 -11.75 -8.92 -7.52
C MET A 57 -11.24 -10.11 -8.31
N SER A 58 -10.94 -9.86 -9.58
CA SER A 58 -10.29 -10.81 -10.46
C SER A 58 -8.91 -11.22 -9.91
N LYS A 59 -8.43 -12.37 -10.38
CA LYS A 59 -7.10 -12.88 -10.00
C LYS A 59 -5.98 -11.92 -10.42
N LEU A 60 -6.16 -11.24 -11.56
CA LEU A 60 -5.19 -10.29 -12.10
C LEU A 60 -5.06 -9.06 -11.20
N GLU A 61 -6.18 -8.44 -10.82
CA GLU A 61 -6.21 -7.26 -9.93
C GLU A 61 -5.59 -7.59 -8.56
N LYS A 62 -5.92 -8.75 -7.99
CA LYS A 62 -5.31 -9.22 -6.73
C LYS A 62 -3.81 -9.43 -6.85
N SER A 63 -3.33 -9.96 -7.98
CA SER A 63 -1.90 -10.16 -8.22
C SER A 63 -1.19 -8.81 -8.32
N PHE A 64 -1.74 -7.88 -9.08
CA PHE A 64 -1.19 -6.53 -9.22
C PHE A 64 -1.06 -5.83 -7.87
N LEU A 65 -2.13 -5.83 -7.06
CA LEU A 65 -2.11 -5.18 -5.75
C LEU A 65 -1.17 -5.84 -4.76
N ARG A 66 -1.06 -7.18 -4.77
CA ARG A 66 -0.07 -7.89 -3.94
C ARG A 66 1.35 -7.43 -4.23
N GLU A 67 1.67 -7.28 -5.50
CA GLU A 67 2.99 -6.81 -5.89
C GLU A 67 3.23 -5.34 -5.52
N CYS A 68 2.22 -4.48 -5.67
CA CYS A 68 2.29 -3.09 -5.21
C CYS A 68 2.59 -2.99 -3.71
N PHE A 69 2.00 -3.87 -2.90
CA PHE A 69 2.12 -3.89 -1.45
C PHE A 69 3.17 -4.87 -0.92
N THR A 70 4.11 -5.31 -1.76
CA THR A 70 5.28 -6.07 -1.29
C THR A 70 6.12 -5.20 -0.37
N ILE A 71 6.26 -5.60 0.90
CA ILE A 71 6.95 -4.84 1.96
C ILE A 71 8.42 -4.63 1.64
N ASP A 72 9.10 -5.68 1.16
CA ASP A 72 10.51 -5.61 0.79
C ASP A 72 10.64 -4.85 -0.54
N PRO A 73 11.19 -3.63 -0.55
CA PRO A 73 11.30 -2.82 -1.77
C PRO A 73 12.21 -3.49 -2.81
N ASN A 74 13.15 -4.36 -2.39
CA ASN A 74 14.04 -5.09 -3.30
C ASN A 74 13.34 -6.27 -4.00
N LYS A 75 12.18 -6.71 -3.49
CA LYS A 75 11.35 -7.76 -4.10
C LYS A 75 10.19 -7.20 -4.91
N ARG A 76 10.05 -5.87 -4.99
CA ARG A 76 8.98 -5.16 -5.69
C ARG A 76 9.40 -4.93 -7.16
N TRP A 77 9.03 -5.86 -8.06
CA TRP A 77 9.35 -5.82 -9.51
C TRP A 77 8.99 -4.49 -10.14
#